data_AF-A0AAW2VKM9-F1
#
_entry.id   AF-A0AAW2VKM9-F1
#
_cell.length_a   1.000
_cell.length_b   1.000
_cell.length_c   1.000
_cell.angle_alpha   90.00
_cell.angle_beta   90.00
_cell.angle_gamma   90.00
#
_symmetry.space_group_name_H-M   'P 1'
#
loop_
_entity.id
_entity.type
_entity.pdbx_description
1 polymer ?
#
loop_
_entity_poly.entity_id
_entity_poly.type
_entity_poly.pdbx_seq_one_letter_code
_entity_poly.pdbx_strand_id
1 'polypeptide(L)'
;MENMPERNGYFSGSEQRTTDQFSHPPMMHDGVGSFDSEEDGPGIEGFQITGDAKPGCKLLGCGYPVRGTSLCMFQWVRHYPDGTRQYIEGATNPDYVVTADDVDKLIAVECIPMDEQGRQGDLVRIFANDHNKITCGEYNLMK
;
A
#
# COMPACT_ATOMS: atom_id res chain seq x y z
N MET A 1 -31.36 23.21 19.94
CA MET A 1 -32.80 23.48 19.71
C MET A 1 -32.91 24.81 18.99
N GLU A 2 -33.77 24.86 17.97
CA GLU A 2 -34.34 26.08 17.34
C GLU A 2 -33.42 26.74 16.29
N ASN A 3 -33.84 27.11 15.07
CA ASN A 3 -35.04 26.89 14.25
C ASN A 3 -34.66 27.36 12.83
N MET A 4 -35.07 26.65 11.78
CA MET A 4 -35.12 27.21 10.42
C MET A 4 -36.30 28.18 10.31
N PRO A 5 -36.24 29.20 9.43
CA PRO A 5 -37.44 29.70 8.78
C PRO A 5 -37.49 29.26 7.31
N GLU A 6 -38.58 28.57 6.96
CA GLU A 6 -39.02 28.34 5.59
C GLU A 6 -39.76 29.56 5.00
N ARG A 7 -39.58 29.74 3.69
CA ARG A 7 -40.58 30.07 2.64
C ARG A 7 -41.40 31.37 2.70
N ASN A 8 -41.27 32.16 1.63
CA ASN A 8 -42.32 32.82 0.81
C ASN A 8 -41.58 33.76 -0.17
N GLY A 9 -41.96 34.01 -1.42
CA GLY A 9 -43.20 33.92 -2.17
C GLY A 9 -43.01 34.74 -3.47
N TYR A 10 -43.95 34.60 -4.40
CA TYR A 10 -43.90 34.86 -5.85
C TYR A 10 -43.87 36.34 -6.34
N PHE A 11 -43.78 36.45 -7.69
CA PHE A 11 -44.06 37.55 -8.64
C PHE A 11 -42.82 38.33 -9.14
N SER A 12 -42.61 38.63 -10.44
CA SER A 12 -43.57 38.86 -11.55
C SER A 12 -42.91 38.70 -12.94
N GLY A 13 -43.74 38.77 -13.99
CA GLY A 13 -43.51 38.45 -15.42
C GLY A 13 -42.32 39.13 -16.14
N SER A 14 -41.99 38.81 -17.40
CA SER A 14 -42.91 38.66 -18.55
C SER A 14 -42.32 37.86 -19.72
N GLU A 15 -43.24 37.29 -20.52
CA GLU A 15 -43.14 36.55 -21.80
C GLU A 15 -42.36 37.33 -22.90
N GLN A 16 -41.80 36.73 -23.96
CA GLN A 16 -42.44 36.12 -25.15
C GLN A 16 -41.39 35.29 -25.96
N ARG A 17 -41.62 34.00 -26.31
CA ARG A 17 -42.08 33.44 -27.62
C ARG A 17 -41.30 33.98 -28.85
N THR A 18 -40.77 33.20 -29.81
CA THR A 18 -41.33 32.04 -30.53
C THR A 18 -40.35 31.42 -31.56
N THR A 19 -40.50 30.10 -31.78
CA THR A 19 -40.39 29.33 -33.05
C THR A 19 -39.06 28.71 -33.53
N ASP A 20 -39.12 27.38 -33.64
CA ASP A 20 -38.26 26.38 -34.31
C ASP A 20 -37.70 26.73 -35.70
N GLN A 21 -36.50 26.18 -36.05
CA GLN A 21 -36.34 25.19 -37.14
C GLN A 21 -34.88 24.71 -37.37
N PHE A 22 -34.72 23.37 -37.31
CA PHE A 22 -33.90 22.44 -38.11
C PHE A 22 -32.34 22.37 -38.11
N SER A 23 -31.88 21.24 -37.52
CA SER A 23 -30.98 20.17 -38.07
C SER A 23 -29.46 20.34 -38.23
N HIS A 24 -28.68 19.56 -37.44
CA HIS A 24 -27.46 18.83 -37.86
C HIS A 24 -27.17 17.61 -36.92
N PRO A 25 -26.48 16.54 -37.39
CA PRO A 25 -26.52 15.15 -36.86
C PRO A 25 -25.54 14.88 -35.68
N PRO A 26 -25.53 13.68 -35.07
CA PRO A 26 -25.12 13.47 -33.69
C PRO A 26 -23.60 13.34 -33.55
N MET A 27 -23.00 14.10 -32.65
CA MET A 27 -21.68 13.77 -32.15
C MET A 27 -21.83 12.70 -31.07
N MET A 28 -21.80 11.45 -31.49
CA MET A 28 -21.32 10.38 -30.63
C MET A 28 -19.85 10.69 -30.31
N HIS A 29 -19.61 11.42 -29.23
CA HIS A 29 -18.35 11.28 -28.53
C HIS A 29 -18.59 10.16 -27.53
N ASP A 30 -18.27 8.94 -27.95
CA ASP A 30 -17.79 7.91 -27.03
C ASP A 30 -16.52 8.46 -26.37
N GLY A 31 -16.71 9.40 -25.45
CA GLY A 31 -15.72 9.76 -24.48
C GLY A 31 -15.72 8.65 -23.46
N VAL A 32 -15.10 7.52 -23.82
CA VAL A 32 -14.60 6.57 -22.82
C VAL A 32 -13.53 7.35 -22.07
N GLY A 33 -13.97 8.14 -21.10
CA GLY A 33 -13.12 8.73 -20.08
C GLY A 33 -12.65 7.62 -19.16
N SER A 34 -11.89 6.67 -19.70
CA SER A 34 -11.02 5.79 -18.94
C SER A 34 -9.62 6.36 -19.09
N PHE A 35 -9.42 7.54 -18.51
CA PHE A 35 -8.09 8.07 -18.26
C PHE A 35 -7.66 7.66 -16.85
N ASP A 36 -7.89 6.40 -16.48
CA ASP A 36 -7.11 5.80 -15.41
C ASP A 36 -5.90 5.13 -16.05
N SER A 37 -5.08 5.96 -16.71
CA SER A 37 -3.68 5.62 -16.84
C SER A 37 -3.07 6.00 -15.50
N GLU A 38 -3.34 5.19 -14.47
CA GLU A 38 -2.45 5.15 -13.32
C GLU A 38 -1.08 4.80 -13.90
N GLU A 39 -0.27 5.82 -14.19
CA GLU A 39 1.13 5.59 -14.47
C GLU A 39 1.65 4.77 -13.30
N ASP A 40 2.16 3.59 -13.61
CA ASP A 40 2.70 2.64 -12.65
C ASP A 40 3.57 3.42 -11.64
N GLY A 41 3.12 3.44 -10.38
CA GLY A 41 3.77 4.20 -9.32
C GLY A 41 5.21 3.75 -9.05
N PRO A 42 5.96 4.49 -8.20
CA PRO A 42 7.29 4.07 -7.78
C PRO A 42 7.29 2.61 -7.32
N GLY A 43 8.31 1.83 -7.68
CA GLY A 43 8.33 0.39 -7.44
C GLY A 43 9.62 -0.13 -6.81
N ILE A 44 9.60 -1.41 -6.44
CA ILE A 44 10.77 -2.19 -6.04
C ILE A 44 10.73 -3.56 -6.74
N GLU A 45 11.82 -3.92 -7.42
CA GLU A 45 11.99 -5.20 -8.10
C GLU A 45 12.94 -6.12 -7.34
N GLY A 46 12.76 -7.44 -7.48
CA GLY A 46 13.62 -8.43 -6.84
C GLY A 46 13.65 -8.35 -5.31
N PHE A 47 12.54 -7.89 -4.71
CA PHE A 47 12.43 -7.75 -3.26
C PHE A 47 12.56 -9.11 -2.57
N GLN A 48 13.56 -9.23 -1.70
CA GLN A 48 13.92 -10.48 -1.04
C GLN A 48 14.43 -10.22 0.39
N ILE A 49 14.45 -11.27 1.20
CA ILE A 49 15.09 -11.26 2.51
C ILE A 49 16.38 -12.08 2.41
N THR A 50 17.47 -11.53 2.91
CA THR A 50 18.74 -12.24 3.07
C THR A 50 19.08 -12.40 4.56
N GLY A 51 19.84 -13.44 4.91
CA GLY A 51 20.25 -13.74 6.28
C GLY A 51 19.57 -14.96 6.88
N ASP A 52 20.07 -15.36 8.05
CA ASP A 52 19.56 -16.53 8.78
C ASP A 52 18.35 -16.15 9.65
N ALA A 53 17.23 -16.83 9.46
CA ALA A 53 15.99 -16.60 10.20
C ALA A 53 15.99 -17.32 11.57
N LYS A 54 16.99 -17.01 12.40
CA LYS A 54 17.20 -17.58 13.74
C LYS A 54 17.40 -16.47 14.78
N PRO A 55 16.94 -16.65 16.04
CA PRO A 55 17.18 -15.65 17.08
C PRO A 55 18.65 -15.23 17.19
N GLY A 56 18.88 -13.92 17.23
CA GLY A 56 20.21 -13.29 17.26
C GLY A 56 20.83 -13.01 15.88
N CYS A 57 20.29 -13.59 14.80
CA CYS A 57 20.76 -13.33 13.44
C CYS A 57 20.08 -12.10 12.84
N LYS A 58 20.80 -11.41 11.94
CA LYS A 58 20.28 -10.27 11.18
C LYS A 58 19.67 -10.74 9.87
N LEU A 59 18.45 -10.29 9.61
CA LEU A 59 17.78 -10.32 8.32
C LEU A 59 17.91 -8.95 7.64
N LEU A 60 17.98 -8.95 6.31
CA LEU A 60 18.01 -7.74 5.49
C LEU A 60 17.00 -7.86 4.35
N GLY A 61 16.01 -6.97 4.34
CA GLY A 61 15.13 -6.75 3.19
C GLY A 61 15.85 -5.91 2.15
N CYS A 62 15.98 -6.42 0.92
CA CYS A 62 16.67 -5.72 -0.16
C CYS A 62 15.98 -5.95 -1.51
N GLY A 63 16.15 -4.99 -2.42
CA GLY A 63 15.61 -5.02 -3.77
C GLY A 63 16.11 -3.81 -4.56
N TYR A 64 15.67 -3.68 -5.81
CA TYR A 64 16.10 -2.62 -6.72
C TYR A 64 14.98 -1.59 -6.89
N PRO A 65 15.20 -0.31 -6.54
CA PRO A 65 14.20 0.74 -6.76
C PRO A 65 13.99 0.93 -8.27
N VAL A 66 12.74 1.04 -8.69
CA VAL A 66 12.35 1.26 -10.10
C VAL A 66 11.29 2.34 -10.20
N ARG A 67 11.02 2.80 -11.44
CA ARG A 67 9.93 3.75 -11.74
C ARG A 67 9.97 5.04 -10.89
N GLY A 68 11.18 5.54 -10.63
CA GLY A 68 11.38 6.81 -9.91
C GLY A 68 11.38 6.71 -8.38
N THR A 69 11.42 5.51 -7.80
CA THR A 69 11.58 5.34 -6.35
C THR A 69 12.87 5.99 -5.84
N SER A 70 12.72 6.92 -4.89
CA SER A 70 13.82 7.58 -4.18
C SER A 70 13.95 7.11 -2.73
N LEU A 71 12.87 6.57 -2.15
CA LEU A 71 12.83 6.07 -0.77
C LEU A 71 11.97 4.81 -0.68
N CYS A 72 12.43 3.82 0.10
CA CYS A 72 11.62 2.68 0.49
C CYS A 72 11.36 2.74 1.99
N MET A 73 10.09 2.74 2.41
CA MET A 73 9.71 2.61 3.81
C MET A 73 9.60 1.14 4.16
N PHE A 74 10.38 0.68 5.13
CA PHE A 74 10.34 -0.70 5.61
C PHE A 74 9.57 -0.80 6.93
N GLN A 75 8.90 -1.93 7.14
CA GLN A 75 8.32 -2.29 8.42
C GLN A 75 8.35 -3.80 8.60
N TRP A 76 8.94 -4.27 9.70
CA TRP A 76 8.91 -5.69 10.04
C TRP A 76 7.61 -6.06 10.76
N VAL A 77 7.07 -7.22 10.40
CA VAL A 77 5.75 -7.70 10.84
C VAL A 77 5.87 -9.10 11.40
N ARG A 78 5.29 -9.30 12.59
CA ARG A 78 5.16 -10.59 13.25
C ARG A 78 3.77 -11.15 13.00
N HIS A 79 3.70 -12.37 12.50
CA HIS A 79 2.48 -13.11 12.22
C HIS A 79 2.33 -14.28 13.20
N TYR A 80 1.22 -14.28 13.93
CA TYR A 80 0.95 -15.22 15.01
C TYR A 80 0.22 -16.47 14.51
N PRO A 81 0.35 -17.61 15.23
CA PRO A 81 -0.36 -18.84 14.87
C PRO A 81 -1.89 -18.72 14.85
N ASP A 82 -2.46 -17.75 15.57
CA ASP A 82 -3.90 -17.48 15.58
C ASP A 82 -4.40 -16.67 14.36
N GLY A 83 -3.49 -16.33 13.43
CA GLY A 83 -3.77 -15.56 12.23
C GLY A 83 -3.66 -14.04 12.41
N THR A 84 -3.42 -13.55 13.62
CA THR A 84 -3.20 -12.12 13.85
C THR A 84 -1.82 -11.69 13.39
N ARG A 85 -1.66 -10.38 13.13
CA ARG A 85 -0.37 -9.77 12.78
C ARG A 85 -0.10 -8.54 13.66
N GLN A 86 1.17 -8.30 13.95
CA GLN A 86 1.64 -7.16 14.75
C GLN A 86 2.84 -6.52 14.06
N TYR A 87 2.82 -5.19 13.91
CA TYR A 87 4.02 -4.44 13.55
C TYR A 87 5.01 -4.47 14.71
N ILE A 88 6.26 -4.80 14.42
CA ILE A 88 7.31 -4.81 15.42
C ILE A 88 7.75 -3.37 15.65
N GLU A 89 7.58 -2.89 16.88
CA GLU A 89 7.86 -1.51 17.25
C GLU A 89 9.32 -1.14 16.95
N GLY A 90 9.52 -0.01 16.26
CA GLY A 90 10.85 0.51 15.91
C GLY A 90 11.58 -0.26 14.81
N ALA A 91 11.05 -1.38 14.31
CA ALA A 91 11.67 -2.16 13.24
C ALA A 91 11.30 -1.60 11.85
N THR A 92 11.74 -0.36 11.59
CA THR A 92 11.48 0.39 10.35
C THR A 92 12.69 0.49 9.42
N ASN A 93 13.84 -0.06 9.84
CA ASN A 93 15.04 -0.18 9.02
C ASN A 93 14.95 -1.39 8.07
N PRO A 94 15.70 -1.38 6.96
CA PRO A 94 15.77 -2.54 6.06
C PRO A 94 16.35 -3.78 6.76
N ASP A 95 17.16 -3.61 7.82
CA ASP A 95 17.65 -4.71 8.64
C ASP A 95 16.86 -4.92 9.94
N TYR A 96 16.76 -6.19 10.34
CA TYR A 96 16.10 -6.62 11.58
C TYR A 96 16.87 -7.76 12.23
N VAL A 97 17.06 -7.68 13.55
CA VAL A 97 17.63 -8.77 14.33
C VAL A 97 16.48 -9.62 14.84
N VAL A 98 16.44 -10.89 14.44
CA VAL A 98 15.44 -11.85 14.91
C VAL A 98 15.59 -12.01 16.41
N THR A 99 14.48 -11.95 17.14
CA THR A 99 14.46 -12.01 18.61
C THR A 99 13.93 -13.37 19.08
N ALA A 100 14.10 -13.66 20.37
CA ALA A 100 13.49 -14.85 20.98
C ALA A 100 11.95 -14.79 20.94
N ASP A 101 11.37 -13.59 20.96
CA ASP A 101 9.91 -13.39 20.87
C ASP A 101 9.35 -13.75 19.49
N ASP A 102 10.19 -13.94 18.48
CA ASP A 102 9.75 -14.30 17.12
C ASP A 102 9.65 -15.81 16.93
N VAL A 103 10.16 -16.61 17.87
CA VAL A 103 10.07 -18.07 17.83
C VAL A 103 8.62 -18.51 17.74
N ASP A 104 8.39 -19.55 16.91
CA ASP A 104 7.08 -20.12 16.56
C ASP A 104 6.15 -19.19 15.76
N LYS A 105 6.67 -18.05 15.30
CA LYS A 105 5.94 -17.04 14.52
C LYS A 105 6.53 -16.93 13.14
N LEU A 106 5.73 -16.40 12.23
CA LEU A 106 6.19 -16.00 10.91
C LEU A 106 6.67 -14.55 11.00
N ILE A 107 7.78 -14.26 10.32
CA ILE A 107 8.32 -12.91 10.21
C ILE A 107 8.26 -12.49 8.75
N ALA A 108 7.77 -11.28 8.52
CA ALA A 108 7.71 -10.66 7.20
C ALA A 108 8.32 -9.26 7.25
N VAL A 109 8.78 -8.78 6.10
CA VAL A 109 9.07 -7.37 5.89
C VAL A 109 8.12 -6.82 4.84
N GLU A 110 7.59 -5.65 5.12
CA GLU A 110 6.80 -4.83 4.21
C GLU A 110 7.65 -3.69 3.66
N CYS A 111 7.45 -3.35 2.39
CA CYS A 111 8.10 -2.23 1.73
C CYS A 111 7.06 -1.40 0.98
N ILE A 112 7.04 -0.08 1.21
CA ILE A 112 6.31 0.90 0.41
C ILE A 112 7.34 1.80 -0.31
N PRO A 113 7.53 1.64 -1.62
CA PRO A 113 8.37 2.54 -2.42
C PRO A 113 7.70 3.91 -2.59
N MET A 114 8.49 4.98 -2.57
CA MET A 114 8.04 6.36 -2.74
C MET A 114 9.00 7.13 -3.65
N ASP A 115 8.46 8.06 -4.44
CA ASP A 115 9.24 9.02 -5.22
C ASP A 115 9.50 10.32 -4.44
N GLU A 116 10.26 11.26 -5.02
CA GLU A 116 10.57 12.55 -4.40
C GLU A 116 9.35 13.47 -4.20
N GLN A 117 8.24 13.17 -4.88
CA GLN A 117 6.97 13.90 -4.74
C GLN A 117 6.08 13.29 -3.64
N GLY A 118 6.52 12.19 -3.04
CA GLY A 118 5.79 11.47 -1.99
C GLY A 118 4.67 10.57 -2.53
N ARG A 119 4.60 10.32 -3.85
CA ARG A 119 3.67 9.31 -4.38
C ARG A 119 4.13 7.94 -3.92
N GLN A 120 3.18 7.11 -3.49
CA GLN A 120 3.44 5.76 -3.02
C GLN A 120 3.15 4.76 -4.12
N GLY A 121 3.99 3.74 -4.24
CA GLY A 121 3.67 2.55 -5.00
C GLY A 121 2.97 1.49 -4.16
N ASP A 122 2.84 0.31 -4.75
CA ASP A 122 2.22 -0.83 -4.09
C ASP A 122 3.01 -1.31 -2.87
N LEU A 123 2.28 -1.71 -1.84
CA LEU A 123 2.84 -2.42 -0.68
C LEU A 123 3.30 -3.81 -1.10
N VAL A 124 4.59 -4.07 -0.98
CA VAL A 124 5.16 -5.41 -1.22
C VAL A 124 5.48 -6.07 0.12
N ARG A 125 5.03 -7.31 0.33
CA ARG A 125 5.34 -8.12 1.53
C ARG A 125 6.02 -9.42 1.14
N ILE A 126 7.08 -9.76 1.87
CA ILE A 126 7.77 -11.05 1.75
C ILE A 126 8.01 -11.65 3.13
N PHE A 127 7.96 -12.99 3.22
CA PHE A 127 8.18 -13.73 4.44
C PHE A 127 9.62 -14.25 4.50
N ALA A 128 10.21 -14.21 5.70
CA ALA A 128 11.48 -14.85 5.97
C ALA A 128 11.33 -16.37 6.02
N ASN A 129 12.46 -17.07 6.02
CA ASN A 129 12.53 -18.51 6.27
C ASN A 129 11.66 -19.36 5.33
N ASP A 130 11.57 -18.97 4.05
CA ASP A 130 10.70 -19.64 3.07
C ASP A 130 9.24 -19.76 3.54
N HIS A 131 8.75 -18.73 4.25
CA HIS A 131 7.42 -18.70 4.85
C HIS A 131 7.20 -19.79 5.93
N ASN A 132 8.27 -20.23 6.59
CA ASN A 132 8.22 -21.10 7.76
C ASN A 132 8.44 -20.31 9.06
N LYS A 133 7.97 -20.89 10.16
CA LYS A 133 8.13 -20.28 11.49
C LYS A 133 9.61 -20.14 11.85
N ILE A 134 9.96 -19.08 12.57
CA ILE A 134 11.28 -18.94 13.18
C ILE A 134 11.49 -20.07 14.19
N THR A 135 12.59 -20.81 14.04
CA THR A 135 12.98 -21.89 14.94
C THR A 135 14.19 -21.48 15.77
N CYS A 136 14.21 -21.85 17.04
CA CYS A 136 15.46 -21.95 17.79
C CYS A 136 16.32 -23.00 17.07
N GLY A 137 17.47 -22.61 16.51
CA GLY A 137 18.29 -23.50 15.70
C GLY A 137 18.59 -24.84 16.41
N GLU A 138 18.76 -25.90 15.64
CA GLU A 138 19.13 -27.20 16.20
C GLU A 138 20.43 -27.05 17.00
N TYR A 139 20.38 -27.39 18.28
CA TYR A 139 21.58 -27.59 19.08
C TYR A 139 22.33 -28.77 18.47
N ASN A 140 23.29 -28.49 17.60
CA ASN A 140 24.34 -29.45 17.27
C ASN A 140 25.16 -29.66 18.54
N LEU A 141 24.68 -30.58 19.38
CA LEU A 141 25.47 -31.16 20.45
C LEU A 141 26.68 -31.78 19.75
N MET A 142 27.83 -31.10 19.81
CA MET A 142 29.08 -31.69 19.35
C MET A 142 29.26 -32.99 20.13
N LYS A 143 29.11 -34.11 19.43
CA LYS A 143 29.40 -35.45 19.92
C LYS A 143 30.90 -35.64 20.04
#